data_AF-A0A9P8VU03-F1
#
_entry.id   AF-A0A9P8VU03-F1
#
_cell.length_a   1.000
_cell.length_b   1.000
_cell.length_c   1.000
_cell.angle_alpha   90.00
_cell.angle_beta   90.00
_cell.angle_gamma   90.00
#
_symmetry.space_group_name_H-M   'P 1'
#
loop_
_entity.id
_entity.type
_entity.pdbx_description
1 polymer ?
#
loop_
_entity_poly.entity_id
_entity_poly.type
_entity_poly.pdbx_seq_one_letter_code
_entity_poly.pdbx_strand_id
1 'polypeptide(L)'
;MENGSVSDKSDAGPEKRSQQRFGRLPLTQDIRIRGHASNQSWMKLIDTINLIRWDAQDSAENGSDVSDDEEISEASPVRVLTPSISYHNLILRRYSTDIDLTKYHPLPSYIPYLWYIYQENLEPLIKVVHVPSVEAVFRDARRNPANLTAAQEGLVFAIYYAAIISLDAEEVQTNFGTTKNNLLTQYRFAFEQALSKSNFIQTSNITILQAFPIFLVVLRRHDESRYCWSIAGLLIHLARGLGFHRDGIHLRMGPFETEMRRRIWWQLLILDLRSSEELRTDLMISDSSHDTLMPSNINDAYISPDITEFPRPREGKSDCAVVVIRYETCSLNRRV
;
A
#
# COMPACT_ATOMS: atom_id res chain seq x y z
N MET A 1 -26.99 31.00 53.98
CA MET A 1 -26.65 30.10 52.87
C MET A 1 -26.83 28.70 53.39
N GLU A 2 -27.90 28.02 53.00
CA GLU A 2 -28.04 26.56 52.87
C GLU A 2 -29.54 26.19 52.82
N ASN A 3 -29.76 24.96 52.33
CA ASN A 3 -31.01 24.25 52.09
C ASN A 3 -31.47 24.38 50.63
N GLY A 4 -31.64 23.30 49.87
CA GLY A 4 -31.82 21.90 50.23
C GLY A 4 -32.90 21.35 49.30
N SER A 5 -32.52 20.36 48.49
CA SER A 5 -33.37 19.63 47.54
C SER A 5 -34.60 18.99 48.19
N VAL A 6 -35.68 18.77 47.42
CA VAL A 6 -36.35 17.45 47.21
C VAL A 6 -37.58 17.61 46.26
N SER A 7 -37.74 16.58 45.42
CA SER A 7 -38.76 16.19 44.42
C SER A 7 -40.25 16.36 44.84
N ASP A 8 -41.28 16.26 43.99
CA ASP A 8 -41.63 15.14 43.10
C ASP A 8 -42.96 15.46 42.33
N LYS A 9 -43.11 14.91 41.09
CA LYS A 9 -44.35 14.44 40.38
C LYS A 9 -45.58 15.38 40.24
N SER A 10 -46.48 15.33 39.25
CA SER A 10 -46.89 14.36 38.21
C SER A 10 -47.99 15.01 37.33
N ASP A 11 -48.19 14.45 36.12
CA ASP A 11 -49.43 14.37 35.30
C ASP A 11 -50.22 15.66 34.94
N ALA A 12 -50.32 16.05 33.66
CA ALA A 12 -51.10 15.46 32.54
C ALA A 12 -52.57 15.95 32.49
N GLY A 13 -52.90 16.67 31.41
CA GLY A 13 -54.29 16.89 30.97
C GLY A 13 -54.45 18.07 29.99
N PRO A 14 -55.21 17.93 28.88
CA PRO A 14 -54.86 18.55 27.60
C PRO A 14 -55.92 19.57 27.09
N GLU A 15 -55.60 20.38 26.07
CA GLU A 15 -56.61 20.76 25.07
C GLU A 15 -56.04 21.27 23.74
N LYS A 16 -56.77 20.92 22.68
CA LYS A 16 -56.46 20.97 21.24
C LYS A 16 -56.59 22.39 20.66
N ARG A 17 -55.87 22.72 19.57
CA ARG A 17 -56.36 22.64 18.16
C ARG A 17 -55.42 23.29 17.12
N SER A 18 -55.24 22.55 16.01
CA SER A 18 -55.03 22.95 14.61
C SER A 18 -53.91 23.94 14.21
N GLN A 19 -53.02 23.49 13.31
CA GLN A 19 -52.89 24.02 11.94
C GLN A 19 -51.82 23.23 11.14
N GLN A 20 -52.13 22.92 9.89
CA GLN A 20 -51.17 22.41 8.89
C GLN A 20 -50.14 23.50 8.54
N ARG A 21 -48.85 23.13 8.39
CA ARG A 21 -47.98 23.47 7.24
C ARG A 21 -46.57 22.88 7.40
N PHE A 22 -46.12 22.26 6.31
CA PHE A 22 -44.75 22.11 5.76
C PHE A 22 -43.54 21.88 6.69
N GLY A 23 -42.88 20.75 6.42
CA GLY A 23 -41.42 20.63 6.30
C GLY A 23 -40.59 20.88 7.56
N ARG A 24 -40.15 19.79 8.22
CA ARG A 24 -38.90 19.70 8.99
C ARG A 24 -38.62 18.24 9.35
N LEU A 25 -37.49 17.72 8.86
CA LEU A 25 -36.83 16.57 9.47
C LEU A 25 -36.23 17.03 10.80
N PRO A 26 -36.59 16.45 11.95
CA PRO A 26 -35.86 16.69 13.19
C PRO A 26 -34.57 15.88 13.13
N LEU A 27 -33.43 16.58 13.02
CA LEU A 27 -32.14 16.01 13.40
C LEU A 27 -32.11 15.90 14.92
N THR A 28 -32.35 14.70 15.44
CA THR A 28 -31.96 14.33 16.80
C THR A 28 -30.67 13.52 16.74
N GLN A 29 -29.68 14.03 17.48
CA GLN A 29 -28.47 13.36 17.90
C GLN A 29 -28.76 11.95 18.43
N ASP A 30 -28.05 10.96 17.90
CA ASP A 30 -27.01 10.22 18.63
C ASP A 30 -26.67 8.96 17.84
N ILE A 31 -25.57 9.03 17.09
CA ILE A 31 -25.01 7.86 16.45
C ILE A 31 -23.56 7.73 16.94
N ARG A 32 -23.45 7.15 18.15
CA ARG A 32 -22.26 6.38 18.52
C ARG A 32 -22.28 5.09 17.70
N ILE A 33 -21.50 4.99 16.62
CA ILE A 33 -21.21 3.68 16.00
C ILE A 33 -19.87 3.20 16.54
N ARG A 34 -19.91 2.51 17.68
CA ARG A 34 -19.10 1.29 17.83
C ARG A 34 -19.96 0.15 17.32
N GLY A 35 -19.49 -0.60 16.34
CA GLY A 35 -20.16 -1.82 15.92
C GLY A 35 -19.59 -2.35 14.62
N HIS A 36 -18.93 -3.49 14.70
CA HIS A 36 -18.71 -4.38 13.58
C HIS A 36 -20.02 -4.55 12.80
N ALA A 37 -20.04 -4.14 11.53
CA ALA A 37 -21.11 -4.53 10.64
C ALA A 37 -21.01 -6.06 10.46
N SER A 38 -21.90 -6.80 11.12
CA SER A 38 -22.00 -8.24 10.94
C SER A 38 -22.47 -8.55 9.52
N ASN A 39 -22.06 -9.70 8.98
CA ASN A 39 -22.48 -10.20 7.66
C ASN A 39 -24.01 -10.23 7.46
N GLN A 40 -24.78 -10.16 8.54
CA GLN A 40 -26.25 -10.10 8.51
C GLN A 40 -26.80 -8.80 7.91
N SER A 41 -26.13 -7.67 8.11
CA SER A 41 -26.56 -6.38 7.52
C SER A 41 -26.42 -6.41 5.99
N TRP A 42 -25.36 -7.03 5.49
CA TRP A 42 -25.13 -7.20 4.05
C TRP A 42 -26.09 -8.20 3.42
N MET A 43 -26.40 -9.30 4.11
CA MET A 43 -27.41 -10.27 3.63
C MET A 43 -28.78 -9.63 3.49
N LYS A 44 -29.22 -8.85 4.48
CA LYS A 44 -30.50 -8.11 4.40
C LYS A 44 -30.56 -7.17 3.21
N LEU A 45 -29.44 -6.51 2.90
CA LEU A 45 -29.33 -5.58 1.78
C LEU A 45 -29.43 -6.32 0.43
N ILE A 46 -28.75 -7.47 0.32
CA ILE A 46 -28.83 -8.36 -0.85
C ILE A 46 -30.26 -8.88 -1.03
N ASP A 47 -30.92 -9.30 0.05
CA ASP A 47 -32.30 -9.77 0.01
C ASP A 47 -33.25 -8.68 -0.46
N THR A 48 -33.10 -7.44 0.05
CA THR A 48 -33.91 -6.31 -0.42
C THR A 48 -33.68 -5.97 -1.89
N ILE A 49 -32.43 -6.06 -2.39
CA ILE A 49 -32.10 -5.82 -3.79
C ILE A 49 -32.74 -6.90 -4.68
N ASN A 50 -32.66 -8.16 -4.26
CA ASN A 50 -33.29 -9.26 -4.98
C ASN A 50 -34.81 -9.09 -5.02
N LEU A 51 -35.43 -8.68 -3.91
CA LEU A 51 -36.86 -8.42 -3.85
C LEU A 51 -37.30 -7.35 -4.85
N ILE A 52 -36.56 -6.23 -4.93
CA ILE A 52 -36.83 -5.15 -5.90
C ILE A 52 -36.65 -5.65 -7.33
N ARG A 53 -35.66 -6.51 -7.58
CA ARG A 53 -35.43 -7.09 -8.89
C ARG A 53 -36.59 -8.00 -9.31
N TRP A 54 -37.08 -8.85 -8.42
CA TRP A 54 -38.25 -9.69 -8.68
C TRP A 54 -39.49 -8.84 -8.98
N ASP A 55 -39.74 -7.79 -8.19
CA ASP A 55 -40.88 -6.88 -8.38
C ASP A 55 -40.81 -6.10 -9.72
N ALA A 56 -39.59 -5.73 -10.13
CA ALA A 56 -39.33 -5.10 -11.43
C ALA A 56 -39.48 -6.07 -12.62
N GLN A 57 -39.16 -7.35 -12.42
CA GLN A 57 -39.31 -8.40 -13.43
C GLN A 57 -40.79 -8.80 -13.60
N ASP A 58 -41.53 -8.94 -12.50
CA ASP A 58 -42.96 -9.28 -12.47
C ASP A 58 -43.82 -8.15 -13.08
N SER A 59 -43.38 -6.89 -12.91
CA SER A 59 -43.98 -5.73 -13.57
C SER A 59 -43.76 -5.69 -15.10
N ALA A 60 -42.76 -6.42 -15.62
CA ALA A 60 -42.44 -6.46 -17.05
C ALA A 60 -43.12 -7.62 -17.80
N GLU A 61 -43.59 -8.66 -17.09
CA GLU A 61 -44.21 -9.85 -17.69
C GLU A 61 -45.74 -9.72 -17.91
N ASN A 62 -46.36 -8.65 -17.43
CA ASN A 62 -47.80 -8.37 -17.65
C ASN A 62 -48.10 -7.50 -18.89
N GLY A 63 -47.20 -7.49 -19.87
CA GLY A 63 -47.32 -6.71 -21.11
C GLY A 63 -46.93 -7.48 -22.36
N SER A 64 -47.93 -8.14 -22.97
CA SER A 64 -48.02 -8.64 -24.35
C SER A 64 -47.26 -9.90 -24.80
N ASP A 65 -48.08 -10.88 -25.21
CA ASP A 65 -47.83 -12.05 -26.08
C ASP A 65 -47.05 -11.72 -27.38
N VAL A 66 -46.17 -12.65 -27.81
CA VAL A 66 -46.26 -13.43 -29.08
C VAL A 66 -44.97 -14.27 -29.25
N SER A 67 -45.15 -15.49 -29.78
CA SER A 67 -44.27 -16.65 -29.88
C SER A 67 -43.08 -16.56 -30.85
N ASP A 68 -42.06 -17.41 -30.65
CA ASP A 68 -41.87 -18.67 -31.41
C ASP A 68 -40.59 -19.41 -30.96
N ASP A 69 -40.66 -20.73 -31.08
CA ASP A 69 -39.69 -21.74 -30.71
C ASP A 69 -38.37 -21.66 -31.50
N GLU A 70 -37.22 -21.69 -30.83
CA GLU A 70 -35.99 -22.30 -31.37
C GLU A 70 -35.24 -23.06 -30.27
N GLU A 71 -35.14 -24.39 -30.42
CA GLU A 71 -34.25 -25.26 -29.65
C GLU A 71 -32.79 -24.86 -29.88
N ILE A 72 -32.16 -24.23 -28.88
CA ILE A 72 -30.71 -24.03 -28.86
C ILE A 72 -30.07 -25.16 -28.05
N SER A 73 -29.45 -26.07 -28.81
CA SER A 73 -28.48 -27.09 -28.39
C SER A 73 -27.56 -26.61 -27.24
N GLU A 74 -27.45 -27.42 -26.18
CA GLU A 74 -26.51 -27.26 -25.08
C GLU A 74 -25.06 -27.32 -25.58
N ALA A 75 -24.56 -26.21 -26.10
CA ALA A 75 -23.13 -25.99 -26.24
C ALA A 75 -22.56 -25.66 -24.86
N SER A 76 -21.60 -26.48 -24.41
CA SER A 76 -20.78 -26.23 -23.22
C SER A 76 -20.37 -24.75 -23.13
N PRO A 77 -20.45 -24.10 -21.96
CA PRO A 77 -20.13 -22.69 -21.87
C PRO A 77 -18.68 -22.50 -22.29
N VAL A 78 -18.50 -21.80 -23.42
CA VAL A 78 -17.22 -21.21 -23.81
C VAL A 78 -16.74 -20.46 -22.58
N ARG A 79 -15.58 -20.85 -22.03
CA ARG A 79 -14.87 -20.04 -21.05
C ARG A 79 -14.57 -18.69 -21.69
N VAL A 80 -15.48 -17.74 -21.51
CA VAL A 80 -15.17 -16.33 -21.67
C VAL A 80 -14.11 -16.06 -20.62
N LEU A 81 -12.86 -15.97 -21.06
CA LEU A 81 -11.79 -15.39 -20.27
C LEU A 81 -12.24 -13.96 -19.97
N THR A 82 -12.83 -13.75 -18.79
CA THR A 82 -13.10 -12.41 -18.31
C THR A 82 -11.76 -11.67 -18.31
N PRO A 83 -11.64 -10.53 -19.02
CA PRO A 83 -10.46 -9.70 -18.87
C PRO A 83 -10.36 -9.38 -17.38
N SER A 84 -9.24 -9.71 -16.75
CA SER A 84 -8.97 -9.25 -15.38
C SER A 84 -9.17 -7.74 -15.37
N ILE A 85 -10.22 -7.27 -14.68
CA ILE A 85 -10.51 -5.84 -14.54
C ILE A 85 -9.34 -5.27 -13.74
N SER A 86 -8.39 -4.69 -14.47
CA SER A 86 -7.15 -4.16 -13.90
C SER A 86 -7.45 -2.77 -13.33
N TYR A 87 -7.54 -2.68 -12.00
CA TYR A 87 -7.81 -1.43 -11.26
C TYR A 87 -6.63 -0.44 -11.28
N HIS A 88 -5.52 -0.78 -11.95
CA HIS A 88 -4.30 0.02 -11.98
C HIS A 88 -4.45 1.33 -12.79
N ASN A 89 -5.48 1.45 -13.65
CA ASN A 89 -5.75 2.63 -14.50
C ASN A 89 -6.04 3.90 -13.72
N LEU A 90 -6.53 3.73 -12.49
CA LEU A 90 -6.86 4.84 -11.62
C LEU A 90 -5.68 5.33 -10.79
N ILE A 91 -4.66 4.48 -10.59
CA ILE A 91 -3.59 4.70 -9.60
C ILE A 91 -2.27 5.09 -10.29
N LEU A 92 -1.97 4.50 -11.45
CA LEU A 92 -0.75 4.75 -12.20
C LEU A 92 -1.07 5.58 -13.45
N ARG A 93 -0.33 6.67 -13.66
CA ARG A 93 -0.65 7.72 -14.63
C ARG A 93 -0.62 7.24 -16.09
N ARG A 94 0.13 6.16 -16.40
CA ARG A 94 0.20 5.49 -17.72
C ARG A 94 0.62 4.02 -17.55
N TYR A 95 -0.11 3.05 -18.11
CA TYR A 95 0.44 1.68 -18.27
C TYR A 95 -0.08 0.89 -19.47
N SER A 96 0.70 -0.12 -19.84
CA SER A 96 0.33 -1.24 -20.69
C SER A 96 1.00 -2.51 -20.14
N THR A 97 0.21 -3.57 -19.96
CA THR A 97 0.68 -4.85 -19.40
C THR A 97 1.62 -5.61 -20.34
N ASP A 98 1.68 -5.23 -21.62
CA ASP A 98 2.41 -5.93 -22.68
C ASP A 98 3.76 -5.27 -23.05
N ILE A 99 4.25 -4.34 -22.23
CA ILE A 99 5.50 -3.64 -22.53
C ILE A 99 6.70 -4.49 -22.11
N ASP A 100 7.59 -4.79 -23.04
CA ASP A 100 8.89 -5.38 -22.74
C ASP A 100 9.78 -4.40 -21.97
N LEU A 101 10.06 -4.71 -20.69
CA LEU A 101 10.83 -3.85 -19.78
C LEU A 101 12.34 -4.04 -19.90
N THR A 102 12.78 -5.11 -20.56
CA THR A 102 14.22 -5.39 -20.75
C THR A 102 14.93 -4.23 -21.45
N LYS A 103 14.23 -3.53 -22.34
CA LYS A 103 14.71 -2.34 -23.08
C LYS A 103 14.98 -1.12 -22.20
N TYR A 104 14.41 -1.09 -21.00
CA TYR A 104 14.55 0.02 -20.06
C TYR A 104 15.69 -0.20 -19.07
N HIS A 105 16.30 -1.39 -19.04
CA HIS A 105 17.51 -1.62 -18.26
C HIS A 105 18.68 -0.80 -18.84
N PRO A 106 19.56 -0.27 -17.98
CA PRO A 106 20.79 0.35 -18.45
C PRO A 106 21.75 -0.71 -19.01
N LEU A 107 22.82 -0.24 -19.66
CA LEU A 107 23.93 -1.10 -20.07
C LEU A 107 24.44 -1.95 -18.89
N PRO A 108 24.79 -3.23 -19.09
CA PRO A 108 25.26 -4.11 -18.02
C PRO A 108 26.46 -3.58 -17.23
N SER A 109 27.25 -2.67 -17.80
CA SER A 109 28.36 -1.96 -17.14
C SER A 109 27.89 -0.98 -16.08
N TYR A 110 26.72 -0.36 -16.25
CA TYR A 110 26.18 0.65 -15.33
C TYR A 110 25.40 0.03 -14.17
N ILE A 111 24.92 -1.21 -14.29
CA ILE A 111 24.12 -1.87 -13.25
C ILE A 111 24.85 -1.95 -11.90
N PRO A 112 26.12 -2.42 -11.82
CA PRO A 112 26.87 -2.43 -10.55
C PRO A 112 27.11 -1.03 -9.99
N TYR A 113 27.31 -0.04 -10.86
CA TYR A 113 27.52 1.34 -10.45
C TYR A 113 26.26 1.93 -9.80
N LEU A 114 25.09 1.75 -10.41
CA LEU A 114 23.82 2.20 -9.83
C LEU A 114 23.50 1.49 -8.51
N TRP A 115 23.82 0.20 -8.40
CA TRP A 115 23.69 -0.54 -7.15
C TRP A 115 24.57 0.04 -6.04
N TYR A 116 25.85 0.28 -6.33
CA TYR A 116 26.78 0.90 -5.40
C TYR A 116 26.30 2.27 -4.92
N ILE A 117 25.86 3.14 -5.84
CA ILE A 117 25.35 4.47 -5.50
C ILE A 117 24.15 4.39 -4.56
N TYR A 118 23.22 3.44 -4.78
CA TYR A 118 22.10 3.22 -3.86
C TYR A 118 22.58 2.75 -2.48
N GLN A 119 23.51 1.81 -2.42
CA GLN A 119 24.06 1.29 -1.17
C GLN A 119 24.73 2.38 -0.34
N GLU A 120 25.51 3.26 -0.96
CA GLU A 120 26.21 4.31 -0.24
C GLU A 120 25.27 5.45 0.20
N ASN A 121 24.39 5.91 -0.71
CA ASN A 121 23.66 7.15 -0.49
C ASN A 121 22.30 6.97 0.20
N LEU A 122 21.64 5.83 0.01
CA LEU A 122 20.22 5.68 0.34
C LEU A 122 19.89 4.47 1.19
N GLU A 123 20.61 3.36 1.04
CA GLU A 123 20.34 2.12 1.78
C GLU A 123 20.39 2.31 3.31
N PRO A 124 21.35 3.05 3.90
CA PRO A 124 21.36 3.34 5.34
C PRO A 124 20.13 4.15 5.81
N LEU A 125 19.48 4.88 4.90
CA LEU A 125 18.28 5.68 5.15
C LEU A 125 16.98 4.94 4.80
N ILE A 126 17.03 3.91 3.97
CA ILE A 126 15.86 3.16 3.48
C ILE A 126 16.19 1.67 3.54
N LYS A 127 16.44 1.18 4.76
CA LYS A 127 16.88 -0.19 5.09
C LYS A 127 15.74 -1.21 4.96
N VAL A 128 14.99 -1.22 3.86
CA VAL A 128 13.86 -2.14 3.62
C VAL A 128 14.27 -3.42 2.89
N VAL A 129 15.48 -3.45 2.36
CA VAL A 129 16.06 -4.59 1.66
C VAL A 129 17.09 -5.32 2.52
N HIS A 130 17.38 -6.55 2.11
CA HIS A 130 18.54 -7.29 2.57
C HIS A 130 19.60 -7.23 1.47
N VAL A 131 20.72 -6.54 1.74
CA VAL A 131 21.75 -6.23 0.73
C VAL A 131 22.25 -7.47 -0.03
N PRO A 132 22.68 -8.56 0.64
CA PRO A 132 23.14 -9.77 -0.05
C PRO A 132 22.07 -10.42 -0.95
N SER A 133 20.81 -10.41 -0.52
CA SER A 133 19.71 -10.99 -1.32
C SER A 133 19.43 -10.17 -2.57
N VAL A 134 19.46 -8.84 -2.47
CA VAL A 134 19.22 -7.96 -3.62
C VAL A 134 20.42 -7.93 -4.56
N GLU A 135 21.64 -8.04 -4.03
CA GLU A 135 22.86 -8.16 -4.86
C GLU A 135 22.79 -9.38 -5.79
N ALA A 136 22.22 -10.49 -5.34
CA ALA A 136 21.95 -11.65 -6.21
C ALA A 136 21.00 -11.30 -7.37
N VAL A 137 19.94 -10.53 -7.10
CA VAL A 137 19.00 -10.04 -8.13
C VAL A 137 19.69 -9.11 -9.12
N PHE A 138 20.58 -8.23 -8.67
CA PHE A 138 21.35 -7.34 -9.55
C PHE A 138 22.36 -8.10 -10.41
N ARG A 139 22.95 -9.16 -9.88
CA ARG A 139 23.82 -10.06 -10.65
C ARG A 139 23.02 -10.75 -11.76
N ASP A 140 21.80 -11.17 -11.50
CA ASP A 140 20.93 -11.79 -12.50
C ASP A 140 20.46 -10.76 -13.54
N ALA A 141 20.08 -9.55 -13.10
CA ALA A 141 19.74 -8.43 -13.97
C ALA A 141 20.87 -8.06 -14.93
N ARG A 142 22.12 -8.10 -14.46
CA ARG A 142 23.32 -7.84 -15.27
C ARG A 142 23.60 -8.93 -16.30
N ARG A 143 23.32 -10.19 -15.98
CA ARG A 143 23.54 -11.33 -16.87
C ARG A 143 22.46 -11.42 -17.93
N ASN A 144 21.20 -11.38 -17.51
CA ASN A 144 20.06 -11.40 -18.39
C ASN A 144 18.83 -10.79 -17.67
N PRO A 145 18.42 -9.55 -18.02
CA PRO A 145 17.28 -8.90 -17.38
C PRO A 145 15.96 -9.66 -17.61
N ALA A 146 15.85 -10.45 -18.68
CA ALA A 146 14.65 -11.24 -18.97
C ALA A 146 14.38 -12.38 -17.95
N ASN A 147 15.36 -12.73 -17.11
CA ASN A 147 15.19 -13.76 -16.08
C ASN A 147 14.50 -13.23 -14.81
N LEU A 148 14.31 -11.92 -14.69
CA LEU A 148 13.71 -11.31 -13.52
C LEU A 148 12.19 -11.50 -13.53
N THR A 149 11.63 -11.79 -12.35
CA THR A 149 10.18 -11.69 -12.16
C THR A 149 9.74 -10.23 -12.23
N ALA A 150 8.49 -9.95 -12.59
CA ALA A 150 7.95 -8.58 -12.62
C ALA A 150 8.16 -7.82 -11.30
N ALA A 151 8.11 -8.53 -10.16
CA ALA A 151 8.37 -7.93 -8.86
C ALA A 151 9.85 -7.55 -8.65
N GLN A 152 10.78 -8.40 -9.09
CA GLN A 152 12.21 -8.10 -9.07
C GLN A 152 12.57 -6.98 -10.05
N GLU A 153 11.97 -6.94 -11.25
CA GLU A 153 12.10 -5.81 -12.17
C GLU A 153 11.66 -4.51 -11.49
N GLY A 154 10.51 -4.52 -10.80
CA GLY A 154 10.03 -3.37 -10.03
C GLY A 154 11.02 -2.93 -8.96
N LEU A 155 11.60 -3.85 -8.19
CA LEU A 155 12.62 -3.52 -7.19
C LEU A 155 13.87 -2.90 -7.83
N VAL A 156 14.35 -3.50 -8.92
CA VAL A 156 15.54 -3.03 -9.63
C VAL A 156 15.32 -1.62 -10.20
N PHE A 157 14.16 -1.35 -10.83
CA PHE A 157 13.85 -0.02 -11.35
C PHE A 157 13.63 1.03 -10.24
N ALA A 158 13.05 0.65 -9.10
CA ALA A 158 12.96 1.53 -7.94
C ALA A 158 14.35 1.95 -7.45
N ILE A 159 15.29 1.01 -7.40
CA ILE A 159 16.68 1.28 -7.00
C ILE A 159 17.42 2.11 -8.04
N TYR A 160 17.27 1.83 -9.34
CA TYR A 160 17.86 2.69 -10.39
C TYR A 160 17.34 4.12 -10.30
N TYR A 161 16.03 4.29 -10.15
CA TYR A 161 15.42 5.61 -9.96
C TYR A 161 15.99 6.33 -8.74
N ALA A 162 16.08 5.63 -7.61
CA ALA A 162 16.63 6.15 -6.37
C ALA A 162 18.11 6.56 -6.51
N ALA A 163 18.93 5.72 -7.14
CA ALA A 163 20.34 6.01 -7.42
C ALA A 163 20.50 7.28 -8.26
N ILE A 164 19.76 7.41 -9.37
CA ILE A 164 19.80 8.62 -10.22
C ILE A 164 19.33 9.86 -9.45
N ILE A 165 18.32 9.77 -8.58
CA ILE A 165 17.90 10.90 -7.74
C ILE A 165 19.06 11.37 -6.85
N SER A 166 19.85 10.45 -6.30
CA SER A 166 20.94 10.78 -5.36
C SER A 166 22.17 11.40 -6.01
N LEU A 167 22.35 11.28 -7.33
CA LEU A 167 23.48 11.87 -8.07
C LEU A 167 23.21 13.30 -8.50
N ASP A 168 24.25 14.11 -8.68
CA ASP A 168 24.11 15.44 -9.25
C ASP A 168 23.85 15.40 -10.77
N ALA A 169 23.21 16.44 -11.30
CA ALA A 169 22.85 16.48 -12.73
C ALA A 169 24.08 16.42 -13.65
N GLU A 170 25.20 17.01 -13.22
CA GLU A 170 26.48 16.98 -13.93
C GLU A 170 27.11 15.59 -13.92
N GLU A 171 27.09 14.89 -12.78
CA GLU A 171 27.57 13.51 -12.67
C GLU A 171 26.76 12.57 -13.55
N VAL A 172 25.44 12.76 -13.62
CA VAL A 172 24.58 11.95 -14.51
C VAL A 172 24.93 12.21 -15.98
N GLN A 173 25.12 13.46 -16.36
CA GLN A 173 25.47 13.82 -17.74
C GLN A 173 26.84 13.26 -18.15
N THR A 174 27.84 13.31 -17.25
CA THR A 174 29.19 12.78 -17.50
C THR A 174 29.20 11.25 -17.55
N ASN A 175 28.53 10.58 -16.61
CA ASN A 175 28.61 9.12 -16.47
C ASN A 175 27.68 8.37 -17.45
N PHE A 176 26.53 8.95 -17.81
CA PHE A 176 25.51 8.28 -18.63
C PHE A 176 25.29 8.95 -19.99
N GLY A 177 25.85 10.13 -20.25
CA GLY A 177 25.71 10.84 -21.52
C GLY A 177 24.30 11.40 -21.80
N THR A 178 23.41 11.42 -20.80
CA THR A 178 22.03 11.90 -20.92
C THR A 178 21.65 12.78 -19.73
N THR A 179 20.57 13.54 -19.88
CA THR A 179 20.05 14.37 -18.79
C THR A 179 19.44 13.50 -17.68
N LYS A 180 19.58 13.98 -16.43
CA LYS A 180 18.97 13.37 -15.24
C LYS A 180 17.46 13.16 -15.42
N ASN A 181 16.75 14.15 -15.95
CA ASN A 181 15.30 14.08 -16.16
C ASN A 181 14.86 12.97 -17.12
N ASN A 182 15.65 12.68 -18.15
CA ASN A 182 15.35 11.60 -19.09
C ASN A 182 15.42 10.23 -18.39
N LEU A 183 16.48 9.97 -17.62
CA LEU A 183 16.62 8.72 -16.86
C LEU A 183 15.54 8.58 -15.78
N LEU A 184 15.23 9.66 -15.07
CA LEU A 184 14.16 9.64 -14.06
C LEU A 184 12.80 9.32 -14.68
N THR A 185 12.48 9.93 -15.82
CA THR A 185 11.23 9.65 -16.54
C THR A 185 11.19 8.20 -17.02
N GLN A 186 12.31 7.71 -17.56
CA GLN A 186 12.46 6.34 -18.04
C GLN A 186 12.28 5.30 -16.93
N TYR A 187 13.01 5.44 -15.82
CA TYR A 187 12.96 4.48 -14.72
C TYR A 187 11.67 4.56 -13.91
N ARG A 188 11.07 5.75 -13.78
CA ARG A 188 9.70 5.88 -13.25
C ARG A 188 8.71 5.11 -14.10
N PHE A 189 8.74 5.30 -15.42
CA PHE A 189 7.84 4.60 -16.33
C PHE A 189 8.01 3.08 -16.22
N ALA A 190 9.25 2.59 -16.25
CA ALA A 190 9.55 1.16 -16.15
C ALA A 190 9.12 0.57 -14.79
N PHE A 191 9.32 1.30 -13.70
CA PHE A 191 8.82 0.94 -12.37
C PHE A 191 7.30 0.81 -12.37
N GLU A 192 6.56 1.83 -12.82
CA GLU A 192 5.09 1.81 -12.88
C GLU A 192 4.57 0.64 -13.74
N GLN A 193 5.23 0.32 -14.86
CA GLN A 193 4.89 -0.85 -15.66
C GLN A 193 5.14 -2.17 -14.92
N ALA A 194 6.28 -2.32 -14.24
CA ALA A 194 6.61 -3.52 -13.49
C ALA A 194 5.61 -3.78 -12.36
N LEU A 195 5.16 -2.72 -11.68
CA LEU A 195 4.11 -2.80 -10.67
C LEU A 195 2.79 -3.30 -11.25
N SER A 196 2.38 -2.74 -12.40
CA SER A 196 1.16 -3.18 -13.08
C SER A 196 1.23 -4.64 -13.49
N LYS A 197 2.35 -5.08 -14.09
CA LYS A 197 2.60 -6.49 -14.43
C LYS A 197 2.55 -7.43 -13.23
N SER A 198 2.94 -6.95 -12.04
CA SER A 198 2.90 -7.74 -10.81
C SER A 198 1.51 -7.82 -10.15
N ASN A 199 0.49 -7.17 -10.72
CA ASN A 199 -0.84 -6.99 -10.13
C ASN A 199 -0.74 -6.48 -8.68
N PHE A 200 0.03 -5.41 -8.45
CA PHE A 200 0.50 -5.02 -7.12
C PHE A 200 -0.60 -4.78 -6.06
N ILE A 201 -1.84 -4.50 -6.47
CA ILE A 201 -2.99 -4.33 -5.56
C ILE A 201 -3.43 -5.66 -4.94
N GLN A 202 -3.28 -6.75 -5.68
CA GLN A 202 -3.70 -8.10 -5.28
C GLN A 202 -2.51 -9.00 -4.90
N THR A 203 -1.28 -8.55 -5.15
CA THR A 203 -0.08 -9.36 -4.89
C THR A 203 0.23 -9.47 -3.40
N SER A 204 0.75 -10.62 -2.99
CA SER A 204 1.33 -10.85 -1.67
C SER A 204 2.86 -10.79 -1.68
N ASN A 205 3.46 -10.34 -2.79
CA ASN A 205 4.91 -10.36 -2.96
C ASN A 205 5.60 -9.24 -2.17
N ILE A 206 6.39 -9.63 -1.17
CA ILE A 206 7.18 -8.72 -0.33
C ILE A 206 8.13 -7.82 -1.13
N THR A 207 8.63 -8.30 -2.26
CA THR A 207 9.55 -7.56 -3.15
C THR A 207 8.91 -6.26 -3.64
N ILE A 208 7.60 -6.27 -3.93
CA ILE A 208 6.86 -5.07 -4.30
C ILE A 208 6.74 -4.11 -3.11
N LEU A 209 6.49 -4.64 -1.91
CA LEU A 209 6.47 -3.86 -0.66
C LEU A 209 7.86 -3.35 -0.23
N GLN A 210 8.95 -3.85 -0.82
CA GLN A 210 10.29 -3.27 -0.68
C GLN A 210 10.52 -2.17 -1.71
N ALA A 211 10.11 -2.41 -2.97
CA ALA A 211 10.30 -1.49 -4.08
C ALA A 211 9.50 -0.19 -3.91
N PHE A 212 8.24 -0.29 -3.50
CA PHE A 212 7.33 0.85 -3.32
C PHE A 212 7.84 1.91 -2.35
N PRO A 213 8.22 1.57 -1.09
CA PRO A 213 8.76 2.54 -0.16
C PRO A 213 10.04 3.21 -0.69
N ILE A 214 10.94 2.45 -1.32
CA ILE A 214 12.17 3.02 -1.91
C ILE A 214 11.82 4.10 -2.91
N PHE A 215 10.95 3.78 -3.87
CA PHE A 215 10.50 4.72 -4.90
C PHE A 215 9.79 5.94 -4.28
N LEU A 216 8.87 5.72 -3.36
CA LEU A 216 8.03 6.78 -2.80
C LEU A 216 8.83 7.78 -1.94
N VAL A 217 9.81 7.31 -1.17
CA VAL A 217 10.67 8.18 -0.35
C VAL A 217 11.42 9.19 -1.23
N VAL A 218 11.97 8.74 -2.35
CA VAL A 218 12.74 9.61 -3.24
C VAL A 218 11.86 10.44 -4.18
N LEU A 219 10.70 9.91 -4.59
CA LEU A 219 9.73 10.60 -5.45
C LEU A 219 9.18 11.87 -4.80
N ARG A 220 8.95 11.84 -3.48
CA ARG A 220 8.47 12.99 -2.68
C ARG A 220 9.30 14.27 -2.84
N ARG A 221 10.56 14.17 -3.28
CA ARG A 221 11.40 15.35 -3.52
C ARG A 221 11.02 16.13 -4.79
N HIS A 222 10.27 15.53 -5.70
CA HIS A 222 10.03 16.04 -7.04
C HIS A 222 8.54 16.08 -7.46
N ASP A 223 7.67 15.25 -6.86
CA ASP A 223 6.24 15.19 -7.21
C ASP A 223 5.34 15.93 -6.20
N GLU A 224 4.08 16.10 -6.58
CA GLU A 224 3.04 16.69 -5.72
C GLU A 224 2.85 15.90 -4.42
N SER A 225 2.94 16.58 -3.26
CA SER A 225 2.82 15.98 -1.93
C SER A 225 1.53 15.16 -1.75
N ARG A 226 0.41 15.60 -2.37
CA ARG A 226 -0.87 14.88 -2.34
C ARG A 226 -0.83 13.53 -3.07
N TYR A 227 -0.15 13.46 -4.21
CA TYR A 227 0.02 12.19 -4.92
C TYR A 227 0.79 11.20 -4.04
N CYS A 228 1.91 11.64 -3.47
CA CYS A 228 2.74 10.79 -2.62
C CYS A 228 1.99 10.31 -1.37
N TRP A 229 1.20 11.18 -0.72
CA TRP A 229 0.37 10.82 0.43
C TRP A 229 -0.71 9.79 0.08
N SER A 230 -1.41 9.95 -1.06
CA SER A 230 -2.41 8.98 -1.51
C SER A 230 -1.80 7.60 -1.80
N ILE A 231 -0.64 7.56 -2.46
CA ILE A 231 0.07 6.32 -2.73
C ILE A 231 0.62 5.69 -1.43
N ALA A 232 1.08 6.50 -0.48
CA ALA A 232 1.48 6.02 0.85
C ALA A 232 0.30 5.33 1.55
N GLY A 233 -0.89 5.93 1.52
CA GLY A 233 -2.09 5.34 2.10
C GLY A 233 -2.49 4.01 1.45
N LEU A 234 -2.40 3.91 0.12
CA LEU A 234 -2.59 2.63 -0.58
C LEU A 234 -1.57 1.58 -0.11
N LEU A 235 -0.29 1.95 -0.05
CA LEU A 235 0.78 1.06 0.37
C LEU A 235 0.61 0.57 1.81
N ILE A 236 0.18 1.44 2.72
CA ILE A 236 -0.15 1.09 4.11
C ILE A 236 -1.31 0.08 4.15
N HIS A 237 -2.35 0.27 3.32
CA HIS A 237 -3.45 -0.70 3.23
C HIS A 237 -2.99 -2.06 2.70
N LEU A 238 -2.14 -2.09 1.67
CA LEU A 238 -1.59 -3.34 1.14
C LEU A 238 -0.74 -4.07 2.20
N ALA A 239 0.16 -3.35 2.87
CA ALA A 239 0.99 -3.92 3.93
C ALA A 239 0.14 -4.44 5.11
N ARG A 240 -0.92 -3.72 5.49
CA ARG A 240 -1.88 -4.18 6.52
C ARG A 240 -2.61 -5.45 6.09
N GLY A 241 -3.09 -5.50 4.85
CA GLY A 241 -3.76 -6.68 4.28
C GLY A 241 -2.88 -7.93 4.28
N LEU A 242 -1.56 -7.76 4.16
CA LEU A 242 -0.56 -8.83 4.24
C LEU A 242 -0.02 -9.09 5.66
N GLY A 243 -0.58 -8.42 6.68
CA GLY A 243 -0.25 -8.66 8.09
C GLY A 243 1.03 -7.99 8.59
N PHE A 244 1.61 -7.02 7.88
CA PHE A 244 2.89 -6.40 8.28
C PHE A 244 2.80 -5.54 9.56
N HIS A 245 1.58 -5.17 9.94
CA HIS A 245 1.26 -4.48 11.19
C HIS A 245 1.28 -5.41 12.42
N ARG A 246 1.46 -6.71 12.19
CA ARG A 246 1.63 -7.72 13.24
C ARG A 246 3.05 -8.24 13.24
N ASP A 247 3.65 -8.34 14.41
CA ASP A 247 5.01 -8.84 14.54
C ASP A 247 5.09 -10.32 14.13
N GLY A 248 6.09 -10.64 13.30
CA GLY A 248 6.29 -11.99 12.77
C GLY A 248 6.52 -13.04 13.86
N ILE A 249 6.99 -12.65 15.06
CA ILE A 249 7.13 -13.56 16.20
C ILE A 249 5.77 -14.15 16.60
N HIS A 250 4.72 -13.33 16.67
CA HIS A 250 3.38 -13.78 17.02
C HIS A 250 2.78 -14.70 15.93
N LEU A 251 3.27 -14.57 14.69
CA LEU A 251 2.87 -15.37 13.54
C LEU A 251 3.77 -16.59 13.32
N ARG A 252 4.75 -16.84 14.20
CA ARG A 252 5.75 -17.93 14.09
C ARG A 252 6.52 -17.92 12.77
N MET A 253 6.79 -16.74 12.23
CA MET A 253 7.62 -16.56 11.04
C MET A 253 9.10 -16.75 11.37
N GLY A 254 9.89 -17.13 10.36
CA GLY A 254 11.35 -17.21 10.51
C GLY A 254 11.97 -15.85 10.86
N PRO A 255 13.17 -15.83 11.47
CA PRO A 255 13.83 -14.58 11.85
C PRO A 255 14.06 -13.62 10.67
N PHE A 256 14.47 -14.15 9.52
CA PHE A 256 14.68 -13.36 8.31
C PHE A 256 13.41 -12.67 7.84
N GLU A 257 12.32 -13.41 7.68
CA GLU A 257 11.04 -12.86 7.23
C GLU A 257 10.51 -11.84 8.24
N THR A 258 10.62 -12.13 9.53
CA THR A 258 10.22 -11.22 10.61
C THR A 258 10.97 -9.90 10.52
N GLU A 259 12.30 -9.91 10.41
CA GLU A 259 13.10 -8.70 10.30
C GLU A 259 12.82 -7.91 9.01
N MET A 260 12.64 -8.59 7.87
CA MET A 260 12.26 -7.90 6.62
C MET A 260 10.91 -7.19 6.75
N ARG A 261 9.91 -7.85 7.37
CA ARG A 261 8.59 -7.26 7.63
C ARG A 261 8.67 -6.08 8.58
N ARG A 262 9.46 -6.17 9.66
CA ARG A 262 9.70 -5.05 10.59
C ARG A 262 10.30 -3.85 9.87
N ARG A 263 11.37 -4.07 9.08
CA ARG A 263 12.04 -3.02 8.29
C ARG A 263 11.07 -2.28 7.37
N ILE A 264 10.23 -3.03 6.64
CA ILE A 264 9.22 -2.46 5.74
C ILE A 264 8.17 -1.67 6.53
N TRP A 265 7.58 -2.27 7.57
CA TRP A 265 6.52 -1.62 8.36
C TRP A 265 7.00 -0.31 9.00
N TRP A 266 8.19 -0.30 9.58
CA TRP A 266 8.76 0.89 10.20
C TRP A 266 9.14 1.96 9.17
N GLN A 267 9.53 1.58 7.95
CA GLN A 267 9.67 2.53 6.86
C GLN A 267 8.33 3.17 6.46
N LEU A 268 7.22 2.42 6.52
CA LEU A 268 5.88 2.96 6.30
C LEU A 268 5.44 3.92 7.41
N LEU A 269 5.78 3.65 8.68
CA LEU A 269 5.53 4.58 9.79
C LEU A 269 6.23 5.93 9.58
N ILE A 270 7.47 5.92 9.08
CA ILE A 270 8.18 7.14 8.70
C ILE A 270 7.46 7.85 7.54
N LEU A 271 7.08 7.12 6.50
CA LEU A 271 6.39 7.70 5.34
C LEU A 271 5.05 8.34 5.72
N ASP A 272 4.27 7.69 6.59
CA ASP A 272 3.02 8.20 7.16
C ASP A 272 3.27 9.51 7.91
N LEU A 273 4.18 9.49 8.90
CA LEU A 273 4.55 10.68 9.67
C LEU A 273 4.95 11.85 8.77
N ARG A 274 5.87 11.63 7.82
CA ARG A 274 6.35 12.68 6.92
C ARG A 274 5.27 13.24 6.02
N SER A 275 4.38 12.40 5.52
CA SER A 275 3.32 12.84 4.60
C SER A 275 2.23 13.60 5.35
N SER A 276 1.92 13.18 6.57
CA SER A 276 0.98 13.87 7.47
C SER A 276 1.53 15.22 7.95
N GLU A 277 2.83 15.31 8.27
CA GLU A 277 3.52 16.58 8.58
C GLU A 277 3.38 17.60 7.43
N GLU A 278 3.66 17.17 6.19
CA GLU A 278 3.65 18.03 5.00
C GLU A 278 2.26 18.54 4.64
N LEU A 279 1.23 17.68 4.76
CA LEU A 279 -0.14 18.01 4.42
C LEU A 279 -0.96 18.52 5.61
N ARG A 280 -0.37 18.53 6.81
CA ARG A 280 -1.04 18.90 8.07
C ARG A 280 -2.31 18.07 8.32
N THR A 281 -2.19 16.76 8.10
CA THR A 281 -3.27 15.79 8.34
C THR A 281 -2.93 14.91 9.54
N ASP A 282 -3.91 14.16 10.03
CA ASP A 282 -3.67 13.11 11.01
C ASP A 282 -2.83 11.96 10.43
N LEU A 283 -2.23 11.17 11.31
CA LEU A 283 -1.52 9.93 10.95
C LEU A 283 -2.51 8.85 10.49
N MET A 284 -2.19 8.12 9.41
CA MET A 284 -3.00 6.99 8.93
C MET A 284 -2.81 5.74 9.80
N ILE A 285 -1.66 5.63 10.45
CA ILE A 285 -1.36 4.55 11.38
C ILE A 285 -1.51 5.09 12.80
N SER A 286 -2.36 4.46 13.60
CA SER A 286 -2.39 4.71 15.05
C SER A 286 -1.39 3.80 15.74
N ASP A 287 -0.72 4.29 16.79
CA ASP A 287 0.22 3.50 17.58
C ASP A 287 -0.44 2.30 18.27
N SER A 288 -1.76 2.33 18.48
CA SER A 288 -2.54 1.19 19.00
C SER A 288 -2.91 0.15 17.93
N SER A 289 -2.71 0.46 16.64
CA SER A 289 -3.18 -0.35 15.51
C SER A 289 -2.16 -1.38 15.00
N HIS A 290 -0.95 -1.41 15.57
CA HIS A 290 0.10 -2.36 15.21
C HIS A 290 0.87 -2.83 16.45
N ASP A 291 1.46 -4.02 16.37
CA ASP A 291 2.33 -4.58 17.42
C ASP A 291 3.74 -4.94 16.91
N THR A 292 4.04 -4.60 15.66
CA THR A 292 5.36 -4.80 15.03
C THR A 292 6.47 -4.13 15.83
N LEU A 293 7.42 -4.93 16.31
CA LEU A 293 8.58 -4.45 17.06
C LEU A 293 9.56 -3.69 16.17
N MET A 294 10.42 -2.88 16.78
CA MET A 294 11.47 -2.17 16.05
C MET A 294 12.47 -3.17 15.44
N PRO A 295 13.00 -2.91 14.22
CA PRO A 295 14.01 -3.77 13.62
C PRO A 295 15.25 -3.89 14.50
N SER A 296 15.89 -5.05 14.46
CA SER A 296 17.08 -5.32 15.26
C SER A 296 18.31 -4.57 14.72
N ASN A 297 19.16 -4.06 15.61
CA ASN A 297 20.43 -3.42 15.23
C ASN A 297 21.48 -4.47 14.84
N ILE A 298 21.45 -4.97 13.60
CA ILE A 298 22.29 -6.06 13.11
C ILE A 298 22.91 -5.72 11.74
N ASN A 299 23.95 -6.46 11.36
CA ASN A 299 24.47 -6.41 9.99
C ASN A 299 23.74 -7.44 9.13
N ASP A 300 23.57 -7.12 7.85
CA ASP A 300 22.91 -7.99 6.89
C ASP A 300 23.70 -9.29 6.69
N ALA A 301 25.03 -9.26 6.82
CA ALA A 301 25.86 -10.46 6.74
C ALA A 301 25.53 -11.56 7.79
N TYR A 302 24.81 -11.22 8.87
CA TYR A 302 24.41 -12.16 9.91
C TYR A 302 22.95 -12.60 9.83
N ILE A 303 22.20 -12.17 8.80
CA ILE A 303 20.83 -12.60 8.59
C ILE A 303 20.69 -13.24 7.20
N SER A 304 20.02 -14.38 7.11
CA SER A 304 19.76 -15.04 5.83
C SER A 304 18.47 -15.84 5.89
N PRO A 305 17.85 -16.19 4.74
CA PRO A 305 16.61 -16.97 4.72
C PRO A 305 16.66 -18.30 5.48
N ASP A 306 17.86 -18.89 5.63
CA ASP A 306 18.06 -20.21 6.20
C ASP A 306 18.28 -20.20 7.73
N ILE A 307 18.40 -19.03 8.36
CA ILE A 307 18.62 -18.96 9.81
C ILE A 307 17.36 -19.33 10.58
N THR A 308 17.53 -20.03 11.69
CA THR A 308 16.44 -20.44 12.58
C THR A 308 16.35 -19.61 13.85
N GLU A 309 17.44 -18.94 14.24
CA GLU A 309 17.53 -18.13 15.45
C GLU A 309 17.79 -16.66 15.12
N PHE A 310 17.26 -15.75 15.94
CA PHE A 310 17.52 -14.32 15.77
C PHE A 310 18.98 -13.99 16.11
N PRO A 311 19.71 -13.29 15.23
CA PRO A 311 21.04 -12.82 15.57
C PRO A 311 20.96 -11.82 16.73
N ARG A 312 21.96 -11.85 17.62
CA ARG A 312 22.00 -10.94 18.76
C ARG A 312 22.13 -9.49 18.27
N PRO A 313 21.22 -8.58 18.67
CA PRO A 313 21.38 -7.16 18.39
C PRO A 313 22.71 -6.64 18.92
N ARG A 314 23.36 -5.79 18.14
CA ARG A 314 24.65 -5.18 18.50
C ARG A 314 24.42 -3.86 19.21
N GLU A 315 25.32 -3.52 20.12
CA GLU A 315 25.43 -2.16 20.63
C GLU A 315 26.36 -1.35 19.71
N GLY A 316 25.93 -0.14 19.34
CA GLY A 316 26.72 0.75 18.48
C GLY A 316 26.56 0.50 16.98
N LYS A 317 27.66 0.59 16.23
CA LYS A 317 27.65 0.62 14.75
C LYS A 317 27.25 -0.72 14.16
N SER A 318 26.29 -0.68 13.24
CA SER A 318 25.85 -1.79 12.40
C SER A 318 25.26 -1.25 11.09
N ASP A 319 24.98 -2.12 10.13
CA ASP A 319 24.31 -1.75 8.88
C ASP A 319 22.90 -1.17 9.13
N CYS A 320 22.24 -1.52 10.23
CA CYS A 320 20.92 -1.03 10.62
C CYS A 320 20.98 0.17 11.59
N ALA A 321 22.14 0.58 12.08
CA ALA A 321 22.23 1.56 13.19
C ALA A 321 21.56 2.90 12.86
N VAL A 322 21.81 3.43 11.65
CA VAL A 322 21.21 4.71 11.21
C VAL A 322 19.69 4.61 11.14
N VAL A 323 19.16 3.49 10.62
CA VAL A 323 17.72 3.33 10.47
C VAL A 323 17.02 3.15 11.81
N VAL A 324 17.65 2.43 12.76
CA VAL A 324 17.11 2.23 14.11
C VAL A 324 16.94 3.56 14.83
N ILE A 325 17.95 4.44 14.78
CA ILE A 325 17.87 5.80 15.34
C ILE A 325 16.71 6.59 14.71
N ARG A 326 16.52 6.47 13.38
CA ARG A 326 15.41 7.12 12.68
C ARG A 326 14.05 6.57 13.10
N TYR A 327 13.95 5.27 13.36
CA TYR A 327 12.73 4.64 13.85
C TYR A 327 12.41 5.04 15.29
N GLU A 328 13.41 5.13 16.17
CA GLU A 328 13.23 5.68 17.53
C GLU A 328 12.73 7.13 17.48
N THR A 329 13.36 7.96 16.65
CA THR A 329 12.94 9.35 16.43
C THR A 329 11.50 9.42 15.92
N CYS A 330 11.13 8.56 14.97
CA CYS A 330 9.76 8.46 14.47
C CYS A 330 8.78 8.07 15.57
N SER A 331 9.12 7.07 16.40
CA SER A 331 8.28 6.62 17.52
C SER A 331 8.05 7.73 18.54
N LEU A 332 9.06 8.55 18.84
CA LEU A 332 8.94 9.68 19.74
C LEU A 332 8.04 10.78 19.17
N ASN A 333 8.22 11.16 17.90
CA ASN A 333 7.41 12.20 17.26
C ASN A 333 5.93 11.83 17.15
N ARG A 334 5.61 10.54 17.04
CA ARG A 334 4.21 10.05 16.92
C ARG A 334 3.44 10.08 18.25
N ARG A 335 4.13 10.22 19.38
CA ARG A 335 3.54 10.27 20.73
C ARG A 335 3.22 11.69 21.22
N VAL A 336 3.73 12.71 20.53
CA VAL A 336 3.50 14.13 20.82
C VAL A 336 2.27 14.59 20.05
#